data_AF-X1NM46-F1
#
_entry.id   AF-X1NM46-F1
#
_cell.length_a   1.000
_cell.length_b   1.000
_cell.length_c   1.000
_cell.angle_alpha   90.00
_cell.angle_beta   90.00
_cell.angle_gamma   90.00
#
_symmetry.space_group_name_H-M   'P 1'
#
loop_
_entity.id
_entity.type
_entity.pdbx_description
1 polymer ?
#
loop_
_entity_poly.entity_id
_entity_poly.type
_entity_poly.pdbx_seq_one_letter_code
_entity_poly.pdbx_strand_id
1 'polypeptide(L)'
;MQKEGDWKPHNVKALEQNLALVFKAGDIHKLNKPSYTFIIDHMGFIAHYDLIGFQCAYAELDEFRERLQTSEYSKLPDYNLDWANRYEGDRDFNKWYGPAYCKSVAEGIRGIIAATRQPKQAALPILA
;
A
#
# COMPACT_ATOMS: atom_id res chain seq x y z
N MET A 1 10.79 16.37 -14.92
CA MET A 1 11.33 16.25 -13.55
C MET A 1 10.38 16.98 -12.62
N GLN A 2 10.00 16.37 -11.50
CA GLN A 2 9.22 17.05 -10.46
C GLN A 2 10.12 18.07 -9.76
N LYS A 3 9.56 19.21 -9.34
CA LYS A 3 10.32 20.25 -8.63
C LYS A 3 10.41 19.89 -7.15
N GLU A 4 11.51 20.28 -6.51
CA GLU A 4 11.66 20.18 -5.05
C GLU A 4 10.46 20.84 -4.35
N GLY A 5 9.84 20.12 -3.42
CA GLY A 5 8.69 20.61 -2.63
C GLY A 5 7.33 20.60 -3.34
N ASP A 6 7.27 20.24 -4.62
CA ASP A 6 6.05 20.33 -5.46
C ASP A 6 5.68 18.98 -6.09
N TRP A 7 5.90 17.89 -5.34
CA TRP A 7 5.46 16.57 -5.77
C TRP A 7 3.94 16.47 -5.63
N LYS A 8 3.31 15.80 -6.60
CA LYS A 8 1.84 15.70 -6.65
C LYS A 8 1.32 14.68 -5.63
N PRO A 9 0.38 15.06 -4.74
CA PRO A 9 -0.22 14.12 -3.80
C PRO A 9 -0.90 12.94 -4.50
N HIS A 10 -0.88 11.78 -3.83
CA HIS A 10 -1.57 10.58 -4.29
C HIS A 10 -3.08 10.64 -4.04
N ASN A 11 -3.84 9.92 -4.87
CA ASN A 11 -5.27 9.71 -4.62
C ASN A 11 -5.47 8.56 -3.62
N VAL A 12 -5.33 8.87 -2.33
CA VAL A 12 -5.40 7.91 -1.21
C VAL A 12 -6.66 7.03 -1.28
N LYS A 13 -7.82 7.64 -1.50
CA LYS A 13 -9.10 6.92 -1.58
C LYS A 13 -9.11 5.86 -2.68
N ALA A 14 -8.51 6.14 -3.83
CA ALA A 14 -8.42 5.17 -4.92
C ALA A 14 -7.51 3.99 -4.58
N LEU A 15 -6.41 4.23 -3.85
CA LEU A 15 -5.51 3.18 -3.36
C LEU A 15 -6.26 2.25 -2.40
N GLU A 16 -6.89 2.83 -1.37
CA GLU A 16 -7.68 2.11 -0.37
C GLU A 16 -8.76 1.23 -1.01
N GLN A 17 -9.55 1.80 -1.92
CA GLN A 17 -10.64 1.09 -2.61
C GLN A 17 -10.12 -0.08 -3.45
N ASN A 18 -8.98 0.07 -4.11
CA ASN A 18 -8.42 -1.00 -4.93
C ASN A 18 -7.88 -2.15 -4.06
N LEU A 19 -7.21 -1.86 -2.95
CA LEU A 19 -6.75 -2.89 -2.02
C LEU A 19 -7.91 -3.58 -1.32
N ALA A 20 -8.92 -2.82 -0.90
CA ALA A 20 -10.16 -3.40 -0.36
C ALA A 20 -10.83 -4.34 -1.38
N LEU A 21 -10.84 -3.99 -2.67
CA LEU A 21 -11.36 -4.86 -3.72
C LEU A 21 -10.55 -6.16 -3.86
N VAL A 22 -9.22 -6.09 -3.87
CA VAL A 22 -8.33 -7.27 -3.93
C VAL A 22 -8.67 -8.25 -2.81
N PHE A 23 -8.71 -7.78 -1.57
CA PHE A 23 -8.96 -8.65 -0.41
C PHE A 23 -10.41 -9.13 -0.34
N LYS A 24 -11.38 -8.29 -0.71
CA LYS A 24 -12.79 -8.68 -0.76
C LYS A 24 -13.06 -9.73 -1.84
N ALA A 25 -12.43 -9.60 -3.00
CA ALA A 25 -12.58 -10.54 -4.11
C ALA A 25 -11.75 -11.83 -3.89
N GLY A 26 -10.77 -11.80 -2.99
CA GLY A 26 -9.82 -12.90 -2.86
C GLY A 26 -8.92 -13.06 -4.09
N ASP A 27 -8.66 -11.97 -4.82
CA ASP A 27 -8.01 -12.00 -6.14
C ASP A 27 -7.00 -10.86 -6.31
N ILE A 28 -5.70 -11.22 -6.29
CA ILE A 28 -4.58 -10.29 -6.48
C ILE A 28 -4.59 -9.63 -7.86
N HIS A 29 -5.21 -10.24 -8.88
CA HIS A 29 -5.27 -9.67 -10.23
C HIS A 29 -6.18 -8.45 -10.31
N LYS A 30 -6.94 -8.15 -9.25
CA LYS A 30 -7.66 -6.88 -9.10
C LYS A 30 -6.75 -5.71 -8.72
N LEU A 31 -5.51 -5.97 -8.31
CA LEU A 31 -4.53 -4.92 -8.00
C LEU A 31 -4.23 -4.15 -9.29
N ASN A 32 -4.48 -2.85 -9.28
CA ASN A 32 -4.28 -2.01 -10.45
C ASN A 32 -2.88 -1.38 -10.45
N LYS A 33 -2.48 -0.85 -11.61
CA LYS A 33 -1.16 -0.24 -11.78
C LYS A 33 -0.89 0.91 -10.80
N PRO A 34 -1.79 1.90 -10.59
CA PRO A 34 -1.56 2.94 -9.60
C PRO A 34 -1.26 2.44 -8.18
N SER A 35 -2.04 1.47 -7.68
CA SER A 35 -1.83 0.90 -6.36
C SER A 35 -0.55 0.09 -6.27
N TYR A 36 -0.26 -0.71 -7.29
CA TYR A 36 1.01 -1.42 -7.40
C TYR A 36 2.21 -0.46 -7.39
N THR A 37 2.18 0.61 -8.20
CA THR A 37 3.26 1.61 -8.23
C THR A 37 3.44 2.26 -6.87
N PHE A 38 2.35 2.60 -6.18
CA PHE A 38 2.44 3.13 -4.83
C PHE A 38 3.11 2.15 -3.85
N ILE A 39 2.73 0.86 -3.90
CA ILE A 39 3.26 -0.17 -3.01
C ILE A 39 4.76 -0.37 -3.23
N ILE A 40 5.21 -0.50 -4.48
CA ILE A 40 6.64 -0.71 -4.77
C ILE A 40 7.48 0.51 -4.41
N ASP A 41 6.95 1.73 -4.58
CA ASP A 41 7.71 2.96 -4.32
C ASP A 41 7.80 3.29 -2.82
N HIS A 42 6.85 2.80 -2.01
CA HIS A 42 6.68 3.31 -0.63
C HIS A 42 6.53 2.26 0.47
N MET A 43 6.28 0.98 0.16
CA MET A 43 5.93 -0.04 1.17
C MET A 43 6.97 -1.16 1.32
N GLY A 44 8.22 -0.88 0.94
CA GLY A 44 9.35 -1.79 1.21
C GLY A 44 9.31 -3.11 0.43
N PHE A 45 8.67 -3.12 -0.74
CA PHE A 45 8.72 -4.23 -1.68
C PHE A 45 9.92 -4.10 -2.61
N ILE A 46 10.48 -5.23 -3.04
CA ILE A 46 11.57 -5.24 -4.00
C ILE A 46 11.01 -4.91 -5.40
N ALA A 47 11.45 -3.78 -5.96
CA ALA A 47 10.95 -3.20 -7.22
C ALA A 47 11.41 -3.91 -8.51
N HIS A 48 11.49 -5.25 -8.51
CA HIS A 48 12.01 -6.02 -9.66
C HIS A 48 10.94 -6.69 -10.53
N TYR A 49 9.69 -6.75 -10.07
CA TYR A 49 8.60 -7.29 -10.86
C TYR A 49 7.81 -6.17 -11.53
N ASP A 50 7.35 -6.38 -12.76
CA ASP A 50 6.22 -5.61 -13.30
C ASP A 50 4.92 -5.98 -12.57
N LEU A 51 3.80 -5.34 -12.91
CA LEU A 51 2.52 -5.60 -12.24
C LEU A 51 2.12 -7.08 -12.30
N ILE A 52 2.31 -7.75 -13.44
CA ILE A 52 1.88 -9.15 -13.61
C ILE A 52 2.80 -10.06 -12.79
N GLY A 53 4.11 -9.86 -12.88
CA GLY A 53 5.08 -10.60 -12.06
C GLY A 53 4.82 -10.41 -10.57
N PHE A 54 4.45 -9.19 -10.15
CA PHE A 54 4.12 -8.89 -8.76
C PHE A 54 2.86 -9.64 -8.32
N GLN A 55 1.79 -9.61 -9.13
CA GLN A 55 0.57 -10.36 -8.84
C GLN A 55 0.84 -11.86 -8.73
N CYS A 56 1.67 -12.43 -9.61
CA CYS A 56 2.05 -13.84 -9.53
C CYS A 56 2.88 -14.17 -8.28
N ALA A 57 3.83 -13.31 -7.91
CA ALA A 57 4.70 -13.51 -6.75
C ALA A 57 3.94 -13.43 -5.42
N TYR A 58 2.92 -12.58 -5.34
CA TYR A 58 2.10 -12.37 -4.14
C TYR A 58 0.65 -12.85 -4.32
N ALA A 59 0.47 -13.96 -5.04
CA ALA A 59 -0.85 -14.56 -5.26
C ALA A 59 -1.50 -15.07 -3.97
N GLU A 60 -0.69 -15.48 -3.00
CA GLU A 60 -1.14 -15.85 -1.66
C GLU A 60 -1.45 -14.60 -0.84
N LEU A 61 -2.74 -14.26 -0.73
CA LEU A 61 -3.18 -12.99 -0.14
C LEU A 61 -2.86 -12.84 1.35
N ASP A 62 -2.73 -13.93 2.09
CA ASP A 62 -2.34 -13.85 3.50
C ASP A 62 -0.86 -13.45 3.64
N GLU A 63 0.02 -13.98 2.79
CA GLU A 63 1.41 -13.51 2.70
C GLU A 63 1.47 -12.06 2.21
N PHE A 64 0.71 -11.71 1.18
CA PHE A 64 0.64 -10.33 0.70
C PHE A 64 0.19 -9.35 1.80
N ARG A 65 -0.83 -9.72 2.58
CA ARG A 65 -1.29 -8.93 3.74
C ARG A 65 -0.19 -8.75 4.78
N GLU A 66 0.59 -9.78 5.07
CA GLU A 66 1.72 -9.69 6.00
C GLU A 66 2.80 -8.75 5.47
N ARG A 67 3.16 -8.85 4.19
CA ARG A 67 4.17 -8.00 3.55
C ARG A 67 3.77 -6.53 3.45
N LEU A 68 2.50 -6.23 3.26
CA LEU A 68 2.00 -4.85 3.30
C LEU A 68 2.18 -4.18 4.66
N GLN A 69 2.22 -4.95 5.76
CA GLN A 69 2.43 -4.44 7.11
C GLN A 69 3.92 -4.38 7.48
N THR A 70 4.64 -5.43 7.09
CA THR A 70 6.08 -5.59 7.28
C THR A 70 6.86 -4.94 6.13
N SER A 71 7.85 -5.63 5.56
CA SER A 71 8.47 -5.31 4.26
C SER A 71 9.28 -6.53 3.79
N GLU A 72 9.95 -6.42 2.66
CA GLU A 72 11.00 -7.38 2.29
C GLU A 72 12.30 -7.22 3.09
N TYR A 73 12.45 -6.09 3.80
CA TYR A 73 13.66 -5.75 4.54
C TYR A 73 13.54 -5.98 6.06
N SER A 74 12.31 -6.19 6.56
CA SER A 74 12.03 -6.29 7.98
C SER A 74 10.77 -7.11 8.24
N LYS A 75 10.79 -7.95 9.29
CA LYS A 75 9.63 -8.69 9.79
C LYS A 75 8.85 -7.94 10.88
N LEU A 76 9.20 -6.68 11.17
CA LEU A 76 8.49 -5.89 12.18
C LEU A 76 7.06 -5.59 11.68
N PRO A 77 6.00 -5.98 12.41
CA PRO A 77 4.62 -5.86 11.95
C PRO A 77 4.16 -4.43 11.62
N ASP A 78 4.79 -3.42 12.21
CA ASP A 78 4.43 -2.02 12.01
C ASP A 78 5.51 -1.25 11.22
N TYR A 79 6.43 -1.95 10.55
CA TYR A 79 7.52 -1.33 9.79
C TYR A 79 7.02 -0.25 8.81
N ASN A 80 6.01 -0.58 8.00
CA ASN A 80 5.46 0.39 7.04
C ASN A 80 4.67 1.51 7.74
N LEU A 81 4.10 1.27 8.93
CA LEU A 81 3.46 2.33 9.71
C LEU A 81 4.49 3.31 10.28
N ASP A 82 5.65 2.81 10.73
CA ASP A 82 6.77 3.66 11.14
C ASP A 82 7.31 4.46 9.94
N TRP A 83 7.35 3.85 8.76
CA TRP A 83 7.72 4.54 7.52
C TRP A 83 6.73 5.66 7.15
N ALA A 84 5.42 5.43 7.33
CA ALA A 84 4.39 6.45 7.17
C ALA A 84 4.60 7.64 8.13
N ASN A 85 4.92 7.36 9.40
CA ASN A 85 5.22 8.40 10.39
C ASN A 85 6.45 9.23 9.98
N ARG A 86 7.45 8.59 9.37
CA ARG A 86 8.63 9.29 8.85
C ARG A 86 8.25 10.23 7.70
N TYR A 87 7.47 9.80 6.72
CA TYR A 87 7.05 10.69 5.63
C TYR A 87 6.37 11.96 6.14
N GLU A 88 5.49 11.82 7.13
CA GLU A 88 4.75 12.96 7.69
C GLU A 88 5.63 13.86 8.58
N GLY A 89 6.50 13.29 9.41
CA GLY A 89 7.26 14.03 10.43
C GLY A 89 8.67 14.49 10.02
N ASP A 90 9.27 13.91 8.97
CA ASP A 90 10.65 14.19 8.58
C ASP A 90 10.74 15.52 7.81
N ARG A 91 11.51 16.47 8.37
CA ARG A 91 11.66 17.82 7.82
C ARG A 91 12.28 17.80 6.42
N ASP A 92 13.24 16.92 6.17
CA ASP A 92 13.92 16.87 4.88
C ASP A 92 13.00 16.28 3.82
N PHE A 93 12.20 15.27 4.16
CA PHE A 93 11.20 14.73 3.23
C PHE A 93 10.17 15.80 2.86
N ASN A 94 9.65 16.53 3.86
CA ASN A 94 8.71 17.62 3.62
C ASN A 94 9.31 18.74 2.76
N LYS A 95 10.61 19.03 2.92
CA LYS A 95 11.32 20.00 2.07
C LYS A 95 11.47 19.48 0.63
N TRP A 96 11.93 18.24 0.46
CA TRP A 96 12.27 17.67 -0.84
C TRP A 96 11.06 17.34 -1.70
N TYR A 97 10.02 16.78 -1.10
CA TYR A 97 8.84 16.29 -1.81
C TYR A 97 7.64 17.23 -1.66
N GLY A 98 7.54 17.94 -0.54
CA GLY A 98 6.42 18.81 -0.23
C GLY A 98 5.47 18.17 0.79
N PRO A 99 4.90 18.97 1.73
CA PRO A 99 4.13 18.42 2.84
C PRO A 99 2.83 17.73 2.42
N ALA A 100 2.18 18.22 1.37
CA ALA A 100 0.96 17.59 0.86
C ALA A 100 1.24 16.20 0.26
N TYR A 101 2.37 16.04 -0.44
CA TYR A 101 2.81 14.76 -0.97
C TYR A 101 3.12 13.78 0.17
N CYS A 102 4.00 14.19 1.09
CA CYS A 102 4.40 13.41 2.26
C CYS A 102 3.19 12.90 3.05
N LYS A 103 2.23 13.79 3.33
CA LYS A 103 0.99 13.44 3.98
C LYS A 103 0.20 12.40 3.20
N SER A 104 0.07 12.56 1.88
CA SER A 104 -0.66 11.58 1.05
C SER A 104 0.01 10.20 1.00
N VAL A 105 1.34 10.12 1.09
CA VAL A 105 2.06 8.84 1.20
C VAL A 105 1.76 8.19 2.55
N ALA A 106 1.86 8.96 3.64
CA ALA A 106 1.59 8.45 4.98
C ALA A 106 0.12 7.95 5.12
N GLU A 107 -0.83 8.74 4.63
CA GLU A 107 -2.26 8.36 4.57
C GLU A 107 -2.49 7.14 3.68
N GLY A 108 -1.85 7.06 2.51
CA GLY A 108 -1.94 5.92 1.60
C GLY A 108 -1.46 4.62 2.24
N ILE A 109 -0.32 4.63 2.93
CA ILE A 109 0.21 3.44 3.63
C ILE A 109 -0.76 3.00 4.72
N ARG A 110 -1.21 3.92 5.58
CA ARG A 110 -2.14 3.63 6.68
C ARG A 110 -3.47 3.10 6.15
N GLY A 111 -4.00 3.72 5.08
CA GLY A 111 -5.24 3.32 4.43
C GLY A 111 -5.16 1.92 3.82
N ILE A 112 -4.07 1.60 3.13
CA ILE A 112 -3.82 0.25 2.60
C ILE A 112 -3.79 -0.78 3.74
N ILE A 113 -3.01 -0.54 4.80
CA ILE A 113 -2.93 -1.47 5.94
C ILE A 113 -4.29 -1.64 6.63
N ALA A 114 -5.05 -0.55 6.80
CA ALA A 114 -6.39 -0.63 7.36
C ALA A 114 -7.35 -1.47 6.49
N ALA A 115 -7.27 -1.31 5.16
CA ALA A 115 -8.07 -2.08 4.21
C ALA A 115 -7.74 -3.58 4.24
N THR A 116 -6.50 -3.96 4.53
CA THR A 116 -6.09 -5.38 4.58
C THR A 116 -6.44 -6.08 5.90
N ARG A 117 -6.55 -5.31 7.00
CA ARG A 117 -6.89 -5.81 8.35
C ARG A 117 -8.40 -6.03 8.55
N GLN A 118 -9.26 -5.64 7.61
CA GLN A 118 -10.69 -5.89 7.73
C GLN A 118 -10.97 -7.41 7.75
N PRO A 119 -11.80 -7.90 8.69
CA PRO A 119 -12.10 -9.32 8.78
C PRO A 119 -12.74 -9.81 7.48
N LYS A 120 -12.40 -11.04 7.06
CA LYS A 120 -13.12 -11.77 6.01
C LYS A 120 -14.61 -11.65 6.34
N GLN A 121 -15.36 -10.94 5.50
CA GLN A 121 -16.81 -10.92 5.62
C GLN A 121 -17.25 -12.37 5.43
N ALA A 122 -17.70 -13.01 6.51
CA ALA A 122 -18.11 -14.41 6.48
C ALA A 122 -19.11 -14.56 5.34
N ALA A 123 -18.84 -15.46 4.40
CA ALA A 123 -19.78 -15.79 3.35
C ALA A 123 -21.09 -16.18 4.06
N LEU A 124 -22.12 -15.36 3.88
CA LEU A 124 -23.45 -15.69 4.38
C LEU A 124 -23.78 -17.07 3.80
N PRO A 125 -24.09 -18.08 4.63
CA PRO A 125 -24.50 -19.37 4.12
C PRO A 125 -25.73 -19.14 3.24
N ILE A 126 -25.64 -19.55 1.98
CA ILE A 126 -26.81 -19.65 1.11
C ILE A 126 -27.68 -20.72 1.78
N LEU A 127 -28.77 -20.28 2.42
CA LEU A 127 -29.82 -21.18 2.88
C LEU A 127 -30.40 -21.85 1.63
N ALA A 128 -30.21 -23.16 1.55
CA ALA A 128 -30.77 -24.04 0.54
C ALA A 128 -32.30 -24.15 0.67
#